data_AF-A0A2H0DV63-F1
#
_entry.id   AF-A0A2H0DV63-F1
#
_cell.length_a   1.000
_cell.length_b   1.000
_cell.length_c   1.000
_cell.angle_alpha   90.00
_cell.angle_beta   90.00
_cell.angle_gamma   90.00
#
_symmetry.space_group_name_H-M   'P 1'
#
loop_
_entity.id
_entity.type
_entity.pdbx_description
1 polymer ?
#
loop_
_entity_poly.entity_id
_entity_poly.type
_entity_poly.pdbx_seq_one_letter_code
_entity_poly.pdbx_strand_id
1 'polypeptide(L)'
;YIIKEYILDDGAPFWDKTIRVFKVIEDHFMWPVNWFIITVGANMPPLLNSTFSRTVIGRTLPQVSSAILTLSLISLAAMVLIDLKARPKVADLPAWRKMAAPFEFVLLPIVGFFFSALPGLDAHTRLMMGRYLEYRVTEKKA
;
A
#
# COMPACT_ATOMS: atom_id res chain seq x y z
N TYR A 1 8.06 15.74 -13.33
CA TYR A 1 9.32 15.34 -13.96
C TYR A 1 9.08 14.22 -14.99
N ILE A 2 8.62 13.03 -14.57
CA ILE A 2 8.42 11.87 -15.47
C ILE A 2 7.45 12.16 -16.64
N ILE A 3 6.35 12.88 -16.41
CA ILE A 3 5.41 13.26 -17.49
C ILE A 3 6.05 14.23 -18.49
N LYS A 4 6.99 15.07 -18.06
CA LYS A 4 7.71 16.00 -18.93
C LYS A 4 8.72 15.24 -19.79
N GLU A 5 9.46 14.32 -19.18
CA GLU A 5 10.35 13.40 -19.90
C GLU A 5 9.58 12.50 -20.87
N TYR A 6 8.33 12.17 -20.53
CA TYR A 6 7.44 11.45 -21.44
C TYR A 6 7.15 12.23 -22.74
N ILE A 7 7.33 13.54 -22.76
CA ILE A 7 7.08 14.35 -23.96
C ILE A 7 8.39 14.70 -24.66
N LEU A 8 9.50 14.83 -23.92
CA LEU A 8 10.78 15.31 -24.43
C LEU A 8 11.70 14.20 -24.97
N ASP A 9 11.54 12.97 -24.51
CA ASP A 9 12.44 11.87 -24.90
C ASP A 9 11.95 11.11 -26.14
N ASP A 10 12.51 11.41 -27.32
CA ASP A 10 12.20 10.69 -28.56
C ASP A 10 12.99 9.38 -28.75
N GLY A 11 13.93 9.05 -27.85
CA GLY A 11 14.79 7.88 -27.97
C GLY A 11 14.19 6.59 -27.39
N ALA A 12 13.24 6.70 -26.45
CA ALA A 12 12.64 5.55 -25.77
C ALA A 12 11.45 4.94 -26.55
N PRO A 13 11.30 3.59 -26.56
CA PRO A 13 10.15 2.92 -27.17
C PRO A 13 8.82 3.39 -26.56
N PHE A 14 7.83 3.69 -27.41
CA PHE A 14 6.52 4.22 -27.00
C PHE A 14 5.84 3.39 -25.90
N TRP A 15 5.87 2.06 -26.02
CA TRP A 15 5.24 1.16 -25.07
C TRP A 15 5.91 1.18 -23.69
N ASP A 16 7.24 1.11 -23.65
CA ASP A 16 8.00 1.14 -22.38
C ASP A 16 7.77 2.45 -21.62
N LYS A 17 7.75 3.55 -22.38
CA LYS A 17 7.50 4.90 -21.90
C LYS A 17 6.09 5.03 -21.30
N THR A 18 5.09 4.53 -22.03
CA THR A 18 3.68 4.59 -21.63
C THR A 18 3.42 3.75 -20.38
N ILE A 19 3.93 2.51 -20.36
CA ILE A 19 3.79 1.61 -19.22
C ILE A 19 4.44 2.23 -17.98
N ARG A 20 5.63 2.83 -18.11
CA ARG A 20 6.32 3.48 -16.98
C ARG A 20 5.52 4.65 -16.42
N VAL A 21 4.97 5.52 -17.27
CA VAL A 21 4.13 6.64 -16.81
C VAL A 21 2.84 6.13 -16.16
N PHE A 22 2.17 5.17 -16.79
CA PHE A 22 0.95 4.60 -16.25
C PHE A 22 1.20 3.97 -14.87
N LYS A 23 2.29 3.24 -14.70
CA LYS A 23 2.69 2.65 -13.41
C LYS A 23 2.94 3.70 -12.34
N VAL A 24 3.65 4.78 -12.66
CA VAL A 24 3.90 5.88 -11.72
C VAL A 24 2.59 6.54 -11.28
N ILE A 25 1.66 6.75 -12.21
CA ILE A 25 0.34 7.29 -11.88
C ILE A 25 -0.43 6.32 -11.00
N GLU A 26 -0.54 5.05 -11.40
CA GLU A 26 -1.20 3.98 -10.65
C GLU A 26 -0.66 3.91 -9.22
N ASP A 27 0.67 3.84 -9.06
CA ASP A 27 1.33 3.77 -7.76
C ASP A 27 1.00 5.00 -6.90
N HIS A 28 1.03 6.21 -7.47
CA HIS A 28 0.74 7.43 -6.71
C HIS A 28 -0.70 7.47 -6.17
N PHE A 29 -1.66 6.94 -6.94
CA PHE A 29 -3.06 6.84 -6.50
C PHE A 29 -3.28 5.67 -5.53
N MET A 30 -2.69 4.51 -5.81
CA MET A 30 -2.90 3.29 -5.03
C MET A 30 -2.19 3.34 -3.68
N TRP A 31 -1.10 4.09 -3.53
CA TRP A 31 -0.33 4.11 -2.30
C TRP A 31 -1.11 4.56 -1.05
N PRO A 32 -1.88 5.67 -1.06
CA PRO A 32 -2.75 6.03 0.07
C PRO A 32 -4.06 5.23 0.12
N VAL A 33 -4.52 4.68 -1.01
CA VAL A 33 -5.85 4.07 -1.16
C VAL A 33 -5.88 2.57 -0.81
N ASN A 34 -4.80 1.84 -1.08
CA ASN A 34 -4.73 0.38 -0.95
C ASN A 34 -5.16 -0.12 0.44
N TRP A 35 -4.71 0.56 1.49
CA TRP A 35 -5.05 0.18 2.85
C TRP A 35 -6.56 0.21 3.08
N PHE A 36 -7.25 1.27 2.63
CA PHE A 36 -8.70 1.41 2.79
C PHE A 36 -9.46 0.39 1.96
N ILE A 37 -9.03 0.11 0.72
CA ILE A 37 -9.66 -0.90 -0.12
C ILE A 37 -9.59 -2.28 0.53
N ILE A 38 -8.41 -2.65 1.03
CA ILE A 38 -8.17 -4.00 1.58
C ILE A 38 -8.89 -4.19 2.93
N THR A 39 -8.86 -3.17 3.81
CA THR A 39 -9.38 -3.31 5.18
C THR A 39 -10.86 -2.92 5.31
N VAL A 40 -11.26 -1.83 4.66
CA VAL A 40 -12.61 -1.24 4.79
C VAL A 40 -13.47 -1.53 3.56
N GLY A 41 -12.87 -1.74 2.38
CA GLY A 41 -13.58 -1.80 1.10
C GLY A 41 -14.71 -2.82 1.02
N ALA A 42 -14.51 -4.05 1.51
CA ALA A 42 -15.57 -5.07 1.49
C ALA A 42 -16.68 -4.83 2.53
N ASN A 43 -16.34 -4.17 3.65
CA ASN A 43 -17.26 -3.91 4.75
C ASN A 43 -18.05 -2.61 4.57
N MET A 44 -17.57 -1.68 3.73
CA MET A 44 -18.18 -0.36 3.55
C MET A 44 -19.58 -0.41 2.90
N PRO A 45 -19.85 -1.17 1.82
CA PRO A 45 -21.17 -1.14 1.17
C PRO A 45 -22.32 -1.65 2.06
N PRO A 46 -22.18 -2.76 2.83
CA PRO A 46 -23.19 -3.18 3.79
C PRO A 46 -23.46 -2.17 4.91
N LEU A 47 -22.43 -1.42 5.35
CA LEU A 47 -22.57 -0.41 6.40
C LEU A 47 -23.33 0.83 5.93
N LEU A 48 -23.23 1.20 4.66
CA LEU A 48 -23.91 2.36 4.09
C LEU A 48 -25.38 2.09 3.74
N ASN A 49 -25.74 0.84 3.43
CA ASN A 49 -27.11 0.49 3.05
C ASN A 49 -27.49 -0.93 3.48
N SER A 50 -28.40 -1.05 4.43
CA SER A 50 -28.91 -2.35 4.93
C SER A 50 -29.67 -3.17 3.88
N THR A 51 -30.17 -2.54 2.82
CA THR A 51 -30.83 -3.22 1.69
C THR A 51 -29.80 -3.83 0.73
N PHE A 52 -28.54 -3.34 0.75
CA PHE A 52 -27.48 -3.86 -0.10
C PHE A 52 -27.20 -5.35 0.19
N SER A 53 -27.25 -5.77 1.45
CA SER A 53 -27.11 -7.18 1.87
C SER A 53 -28.19 -8.11 1.31
N ARG A 54 -29.33 -7.56 0.84
CA ARG A 54 -30.41 -8.32 0.20
C ARG A 54 -30.21 -8.50 -1.31
N THR A 55 -29.24 -7.78 -1.90
CA THR A 55 -28.92 -7.90 -3.33
C THR A 55 -27.97 -9.06 -3.60
N VAL A 56 -27.97 -9.57 -4.84
CA VAL A 56 -27.05 -10.64 -5.27
C VAL A 56 -25.59 -10.21 -5.04
N ILE A 57 -25.26 -8.96 -5.35
CA ILE A 57 -23.91 -8.38 -5.16
C ILE A 57 -23.55 -8.30 -3.68
N GLY A 58 -24.47 -7.88 -2.82
CA GLY A 58 -24.20 -7.80 -1.37
C GLY A 58 -23.94 -9.14 -0.71
N ARG A 59 -24.50 -10.23 -1.24
CA ARG A 59 -24.22 -11.60 -0.77
C ARG A 59 -22.90 -12.15 -1.30
N THR A 60 -22.56 -11.88 -2.56
CA THR A 60 -21.35 -12.44 -3.19
C THR A 60 -20.09 -11.65 -2.87
N LEU A 61 -20.20 -10.33 -2.62
CA LEU A 61 -19.05 -9.46 -2.39
C LEU A 61 -18.17 -9.91 -1.20
N PRO A 62 -18.72 -10.21 0.01
CA PRO A 62 -17.89 -10.70 1.12
C PRO A 62 -17.30 -12.08 0.84
N GLN A 63 -18.02 -12.94 0.12
CA GLN A 63 -17.55 -14.30 -0.21
C GLN A 63 -16.35 -14.26 -1.17
N VAL A 64 -16.45 -13.47 -2.24
CA VAL A 64 -15.36 -13.31 -3.21
C VAL A 64 -14.16 -12.61 -2.56
N SER A 65 -14.41 -11.54 -1.80
CA SER A 65 -13.34 -10.84 -1.07
C SER A 65 -12.64 -11.76 -0.07
N SER A 66 -13.38 -12.56 0.69
CA SER A 66 -12.81 -13.54 1.62
C SER A 66 -11.99 -14.60 0.90
N ALA A 67 -12.43 -15.10 -0.26
CA ALA A 67 -11.66 -16.05 -1.06
C ALA A 67 -10.33 -15.46 -1.54
N ILE A 68 -10.36 -14.22 -2.07
CA ILE A 68 -9.16 -13.51 -2.51
C ILE A 68 -8.21 -13.26 -1.32
N LEU A 69 -8.72 -12.75 -0.21
CA LEU A 69 -7.92 -12.49 0.99
C LEU A 69 -7.31 -13.78 1.56
N THR A 70 -8.04 -14.89 1.54
CA THR A 70 -7.54 -16.20 1.97
C THR A 70 -6.39 -16.66 1.07
N LEU A 71 -6.52 -16.49 -0.25
CA LEU A 71 -5.44 -16.78 -1.20
C LEU A 71 -4.23 -15.87 -0.94
N SER A 72 -4.46 -14.57 -0.73
CA SER A 72 -3.40 -13.62 -0.38
C SER A 72 -2.71 -13.96 0.94
N LEU A 73 -3.42 -14.48 1.94
CA LEU A 73 -2.84 -14.92 3.21
C LEU A 73 -1.87 -16.10 3.01
N ILE A 74 -2.14 -17.00 2.07
CA ILE A 74 -1.21 -18.08 1.71
C ILE A 74 0.06 -17.50 1.09
N SER A 75 -0.07 -16.55 0.16
CA SER A 75 1.07 -15.84 -0.42
C SER A 75 1.87 -15.07 0.64
N LEU A 76 1.18 -14.42 1.58
CA LEU A 76 1.81 -13.73 2.71
C LEU A 76 2.61 -14.71 3.57
N ALA A 77 2.05 -15.88 3.89
CA ALA A 77 2.77 -16.91 4.65
C ALA A 77 4.05 -17.36 3.93
N ALA A 78 4.00 -17.56 2.61
CA ALA A 78 5.19 -17.87 1.81
C ALA A 78 6.23 -16.72 1.88
N MET A 79 5.78 -15.47 1.83
CA MET A 79 6.64 -14.29 1.96
C MET A 79 7.29 -14.19 3.34
N VAL A 80 6.57 -14.50 4.41
CA VAL A 80 7.11 -14.57 5.78
C VAL A 80 8.22 -15.63 5.86
N LEU A 81 8.02 -16.80 5.26
CA LEU A 81 9.05 -17.85 5.25
C LEU A 81 10.32 -17.41 4.49
N ILE A 82 10.14 -16.71 3.36
CA ILE A 82 11.26 -16.15 2.59
C ILE A 82 11.99 -15.07 3.42
N ASP A 83 11.25 -14.17 4.06
CA ASP A 83 11.80 -13.11 4.90
C ASP A 83 12.60 -13.68 6.07
N LEU A 84 12.06 -14.66 6.79
CA LEU A 84 12.75 -15.34 7.89
C LEU A 84 14.04 -16.03 7.42
N LYS A 85 14.08 -16.56 6.20
CA LYS A 85 15.26 -17.21 5.62
C LYS A 85 16.29 -16.20 5.09
N ALA A 86 15.83 -15.08 4.54
CA ALA A 86 16.67 -14.02 3.99
C ALA A 86 17.29 -13.12 5.07
N ARG A 87 16.69 -13.05 6.26
CA ARG A 87 17.20 -12.26 7.38
C ARG A 87 18.64 -12.70 7.76
N PRO A 88 19.58 -11.74 7.89
CA PRO A 88 20.93 -12.07 8.33
C PRO A 88 20.91 -12.62 9.75
N LYS A 89 21.64 -13.71 9.98
CA LYS A 89 21.78 -14.32 11.31
C LYS A 89 22.67 -13.44 12.19
N VAL A 90 22.07 -12.49 12.90
CA VAL A 90 22.78 -11.69 13.89
C VAL A 90 22.92 -12.53 15.16
N ALA A 91 24.17 -12.74 15.59
CA ALA A 91 24.52 -13.66 16.68
C ALA A 91 23.92 -13.25 18.04
N ASP A 92 23.73 -11.94 18.29
CA ASP A 92 23.36 -11.39 19.61
C ASP A 92 21.91 -10.89 19.70
N LEU A 93 20.98 -11.43 18.91
CA LEU A 93 19.57 -11.06 19.08
C LEU A 93 18.94 -11.74 20.31
N PRO A 94 18.36 -10.96 21.25
CA PRO A 94 17.65 -11.52 22.40
C PRO A 94 16.41 -12.30 21.95
N ALA A 95 16.08 -13.37 22.67
CA ALA A 95 15.01 -14.31 22.29
C ALA A 95 13.63 -13.64 22.09
N TRP A 96 13.34 -12.58 22.85
CA TRP A 96 12.09 -11.82 22.70
C TRP A 96 11.94 -11.18 21.31
N ARG A 97 13.03 -10.70 20.70
CA ARG A 97 12.99 -10.13 19.33
C ARG A 97 12.75 -11.23 18.28
N LYS A 98 13.26 -12.43 18.50
CA LYS A 98 13.01 -13.58 17.61
C LYS A 98 11.53 -14.00 17.65
N MET A 99 10.89 -13.92 18.82
CA MET A 99 9.46 -14.16 18.97
C MET A 99 8.58 -13.00 18.47
N ALA A 100 9.11 -11.78 18.45
CA ALA A 100 8.39 -10.61 17.91
C ALA A 100 8.36 -10.56 16.38
N ALA A 101 9.26 -11.26 15.68
CA ALA A 101 9.35 -11.19 14.22
C ALA A 101 8.04 -11.59 13.48
N PRO A 102 7.29 -12.64 13.88
CA PRO A 102 5.99 -12.92 13.29
C PRO A 102 4.92 -11.87 13.63
N PHE A 103 5.03 -11.21 14.79
CA PHE A 103 4.11 -10.15 15.19
C PHE A 103 4.24 -8.91 14.30
N GLU A 104 5.42 -8.65 13.72
CA GLU A 104 5.60 -7.56 12.75
C GLU A 104 4.56 -7.64 11.62
N PHE A 105 4.30 -8.85 11.11
CA PHE A 105 3.33 -9.08 10.04
C PHE A 105 1.89 -8.86 10.48
N VAL A 106 1.54 -9.23 11.71
CA VAL A 106 0.21 -8.99 12.28
C VAL A 106 -0.03 -7.50 12.51
N LEU A 107 1.04 -6.74 12.83
CA LEU A 107 0.96 -5.30 13.01
C LEU A 107 0.98 -4.51 11.69
N LEU A 108 1.26 -5.13 10.54
CA LEU A 108 1.31 -4.46 9.23
C LEU A 108 0.05 -3.64 8.90
N PRO A 109 -1.18 -4.10 9.17
CA PRO A 109 -2.37 -3.28 8.93
C PRO A 109 -2.37 -2.02 9.79
N ILE A 110 -1.93 -2.09 11.04
CA ILE A 110 -1.90 -0.93 11.95
C ILE A 110 -0.79 0.04 11.51
N VAL A 111 0.41 -0.47 11.30
CA VAL A 111 1.57 0.34 10.88
C VAL A 111 1.32 0.95 9.49
N GLY A 112 0.78 0.17 8.56
CA GLY A 112 0.41 0.63 7.22
C GLY A 112 -0.62 1.75 7.24
N PHE A 113 -1.58 1.73 8.17
CA PHE A 113 -2.51 2.83 8.34
C PHE A 113 -1.80 4.12 8.76
N PHE A 114 -1.05 4.07 9.86
CA PHE A 114 -0.46 5.27 10.46
C PHE A 114 0.71 5.84 9.67
N PHE A 115 1.53 4.99 9.06
CA PHE A 115 2.78 5.41 8.41
C PHE A 115 2.72 5.43 6.88
N SER A 116 1.73 4.79 6.26
CA SER A 116 1.55 4.82 4.80
C SER A 116 0.28 5.57 4.39
N ALA A 117 -0.89 5.10 4.84
CA ALA A 117 -2.17 5.64 4.37
C ALA A 117 -2.43 7.07 4.88
N LEU A 118 -2.25 7.34 6.17
CA LEU A 118 -2.50 8.65 6.76
C LEU A 118 -1.58 9.76 6.20
N PRO A 119 -0.24 9.59 6.14
CA PRO A 119 0.62 10.64 5.60
C PRO A 119 0.36 10.88 4.10
N GLY A 120 0.05 9.82 3.35
CA GLY A 120 -0.31 9.93 1.93
C GLY A 120 -1.61 10.71 1.72
N LEU A 121 -2.63 10.41 2.52
CA LEU A 121 -3.92 11.13 2.48
C LEU A 121 -3.78 12.58 2.93
N ASP A 122 -3.00 12.86 3.97
CA ASP A 122 -2.68 14.23 4.39
C ASP A 122 -1.95 14.98 3.28
N ALA A 123 -0.95 14.38 2.64
CA ALA A 123 -0.22 15.00 1.53
C ALA A 123 -1.14 15.33 0.34
N HIS A 124 -2.03 14.41 -0.06
CA HIS A 124 -3.01 14.64 -1.12
C HIS A 124 -4.01 15.74 -0.75
N THR A 125 -4.54 15.71 0.47
CA THR A 125 -5.51 16.71 0.95
C THR A 125 -4.87 18.08 1.05
N ARG A 126 -3.64 18.15 1.56
CA ARG A 126 -2.86 19.37 1.68
C ARG A 126 -2.56 19.98 0.30
N LEU A 127 -2.22 19.14 -0.68
CA LEU A 127 -2.03 19.55 -2.08
C LEU A 127 -3.33 20.11 -2.69
N MET A 128 -4.47 19.44 -2.46
CA MET A 128 -5.79 19.92 -2.89
C MET A 128 -6.16 21.26 -2.25
N MET A 129 -5.75 21.50 -1.01
CA MET A 129 -5.92 22.78 -0.31
C MET A 129 -4.86 23.84 -0.68
N GLY A 130 -4.03 23.60 -1.70
CA GLY A 130 -3.02 24.55 -2.18
C GLY A 130 -1.82 24.73 -1.26
N ARG A 131 -1.65 23.88 -0.24
CA ARG A 131 -0.52 23.91 0.68
C ARG A 131 0.56 22.94 0.16
N TYR A 132 1.59 23.47 -0.48
CA TYR A 132 2.67 22.63 -1.00
C TYR A 132 3.63 22.23 0.12
N LEU A 133 4.13 20.99 0.06
CA LEU A 133 5.22 20.55 0.93
C LEU A 133 6.52 21.14 0.38
N GLU A 134 6.97 22.24 0.99
CA GLU A 134 8.26 22.83 0.65
C GLU A 134 9.39 21.90 1.09
N TYR A 135 10.33 21.66 0.16
CA TYR A 135 11.54 20.92 0.46
C TYR A 135 12.43 21.76 1.36
N ARG A 136 12.47 21.41 2.66
CA ARG A 136 13.38 22.04 3.62
C ARG A 136 14.72 21.31 3.60
N VAL A 137 15.73 21.99 3.08
CA VAL A 137 17.10 21.49 3.08
C VAL A 137 17.66 21.58 4.50
N THR A 138 18.15 20.48 5.06
CA THR A 138 18.96 20.54 6.28
C THR A 138 20.31 21.15 5.96
N GLU A 139 20.66 22.23 6.65
CA GLU A 139 21.97 22.85 6.52
C GLU A 139 23.05 21.83 6.89
N LYS A 140 23.96 21.57 5.95
CA LYS A 140 25.08 20.69 6.16
C LYS A 140 26.06 21.40 7.10
N LYS A 141 26.24 20.88 8.32
CA LYS A 141 27.34 21.35 9.19
C LYS A 141 28.67 21.01 8.50
N ALA A 142 29.48 22.03 8.28
CA ALA A 142 30.85 21.93 7.76
C ALA A 142 31.79 21.31 8.80
#